data_AF-A0AAD4H2Q7-F1
#
_entry.id   AF-A0AAD4H2Q7-F1
#
_cell.length_a   1.000
_cell.length_b   1.000
_cell.length_c   1.000
_cell.angle_alpha   90.00
_cell.angle_beta   90.00
_cell.angle_gamma   90.00
#
_symmetry.space_group_name_H-M   'P 1'
#
loop_
_entity.id
_entity.type
_entity.pdbx_description
1 polymer ?
#
loop_
_entity_poly.entity_id
_entity_poly.type
_entity_poly.pdbx_seq_one_letter_code
_entity_poly.pdbx_strand_id
1 'polypeptide(L)'
;MKEDTFATMKDEIALNPKAAANLRKKLGNLRVVYLGRIPHGFYEDQMNAYFSQFGKVLRLRLSRNKKTGKSKHYAFIEFASQEVADIVADTMDNYLLFGHQLKCKALQPTQIHPAMFLGANKKFKAIPWQKISKEKHNAEKSPAQMKQVTKKLLKNESAKRAKLAELGIDYEFPGYKASIQEKPKHTKF
;
A
#
# COMPACT_ATOMS: atom_id res chain seq x y z
N MET A 1 18.40 5.69 1.65
CA MET A 1 18.88 4.32 1.42
C MET A 1 18.16 3.44 2.42
N LYS A 2 17.18 2.66 1.97
CA LYS A 2 16.38 1.77 2.83
C LYS A 2 16.73 0.37 2.37
N GLU A 3 17.74 -0.16 3.03
CA GLU A 3 18.32 -1.47 2.76
C GLU A 3 17.27 -2.57 2.89
N ASP A 4 17.54 -3.62 2.14
CA ASP A 4 16.65 -4.68 1.73
C ASP A 4 16.09 -5.47 2.91
N THR A 5 14.85 -5.12 3.30
CA THR A 5 14.00 -5.95 4.17
C THR A 5 13.88 -7.42 3.71
N PHE A 6 14.18 -7.73 2.45
CA PHE A 6 14.19 -9.09 1.90
C PHE A 6 15.47 -9.87 2.22
N ALA A 7 16.61 -9.19 2.42
CA ALA A 7 17.85 -9.80 2.89
C ALA A 7 17.73 -10.13 4.40
N THR A 8 17.19 -9.20 5.19
CA THR A 8 16.97 -9.41 6.63
C THR A 8 15.98 -10.56 6.91
N MET A 9 14.96 -10.73 6.06
CA MET A 9 14.06 -11.90 6.15
C MET A 9 14.75 -13.22 5.77
N LYS A 10 15.73 -13.22 4.86
CA LYS A 10 16.54 -14.41 4.56
C LYS A 10 17.44 -14.79 5.73
N ASP A 11 17.99 -13.80 6.43
CA ASP A 11 18.88 -14.02 7.58
C ASP A 11 18.11 -14.51 8.82
N GLU A 12 16.91 -14.01 9.08
CA GLU A 12 16.04 -14.54 10.15
C GLU A 12 15.52 -15.97 9.85
N ILE A 13 15.31 -16.31 8.57
CA ILE A 13 14.96 -17.68 8.14
C ILE A 13 16.14 -18.65 8.33
N ALA A 14 17.38 -18.17 8.26
CA ALA A 14 18.57 -18.97 8.50
C ALA A 14 18.78 -19.30 9.99
N LEU A 15 18.24 -18.50 10.92
CA LEU A 15 18.47 -18.63 12.36
C LEU A 15 17.58 -19.70 13.04
N ASN A 16 16.47 -20.13 12.42
CA ASN A 16 15.61 -21.20 12.97
C ASN A 16 15.27 -22.28 11.93
N PRO A 17 16.07 -23.37 11.84
CA PRO A 17 15.89 -24.41 10.83
C PRO A 17 14.57 -25.19 10.98
N LYS A 18 13.96 -25.24 12.17
CA LYS A 18 12.66 -25.90 12.39
C LYS A 18 11.48 -25.07 11.87
N ALA A 19 11.55 -23.74 11.99
CA ALA A 19 10.53 -22.84 11.43
C ALA A 19 10.61 -22.77 9.90
N ALA A 20 11.83 -22.72 9.34
CA ALA A 20 12.07 -22.78 7.90
C ALA A 20 11.67 -24.14 7.30
N ALA A 21 11.91 -25.26 8.00
CA ALA A 21 11.51 -26.59 7.56
C ALA A 21 9.98 -26.77 7.58
N ASN A 22 9.28 -26.28 8.61
CA ASN A 22 7.81 -26.30 8.65
C ASN A 22 7.20 -25.37 7.60
N LEU A 23 7.79 -24.19 7.36
CA LEU A 23 7.36 -23.29 6.30
C LEU A 23 7.64 -23.90 4.92
N ARG A 24 8.78 -24.57 4.69
CA ARG A 24 9.10 -25.31 3.46
C ARG A 24 8.25 -26.57 3.27
N LYS A 25 7.85 -27.27 4.33
CA LYS A 25 6.86 -28.37 4.27
C LYS A 25 5.46 -27.86 3.94
N LYS A 26 5.08 -26.69 4.49
CA LYS A 26 3.81 -26.01 4.21
C LYS A 26 3.78 -25.36 2.82
N LEU A 27 4.94 -24.92 2.34
CA LEU A 27 5.21 -24.40 1.01
C LEU A 27 5.58 -25.53 0.03
N GLY A 28 5.63 -26.79 0.48
CA GLY A 28 6.14 -27.94 -0.29
C GLY A 28 5.14 -28.58 -1.25
N ASN A 29 3.87 -28.14 -1.21
CA ASN A 29 2.82 -28.57 -2.13
C ASN A 29 2.25 -27.31 -2.77
N LEU A 30 2.84 -26.87 -3.87
CA LEU A 30 2.55 -25.55 -4.44
C LEU A 30 1.40 -25.62 -5.40
N ARG A 31 0.34 -24.93 -5.01
CA ARG A 31 -0.95 -24.94 -5.68
C ARG A 31 -1.21 -23.59 -6.34
N VAL A 32 -0.14 -22.80 -6.59
CA VAL A 32 -0.25 -21.41 -7.01
C VAL A 32 0.03 -21.27 -8.49
N VAL A 33 -0.96 -20.73 -9.20
CA VAL A 33 -0.90 -20.41 -10.62
C VAL A 33 -0.77 -18.90 -10.79
N TYR A 34 0.19 -18.48 -11.61
CA TYR A 34 0.27 -17.14 -12.16
C TYR A 34 -0.62 -17.05 -13.40
N LEU A 35 -1.47 -16.03 -13.44
CA LEU A 35 -2.27 -15.67 -14.60
C LEU A 35 -1.89 -14.27 -15.07
N GLY A 36 -1.49 -14.12 -16.33
CA GLY A 36 -1.09 -12.86 -16.95
C GLY A 36 -1.88 -12.55 -18.22
N ARG A 37 -1.75 -11.30 -18.70
CA ARG A 37 -2.47 -10.76 -19.86
C ARG A 37 -4.00 -10.83 -19.71
N ILE A 38 -4.46 -10.64 -18.48
CA ILE A 38 -5.88 -10.71 -18.13
C ILE A 38 -6.63 -9.54 -18.79
N PRO A 39 -7.72 -9.80 -19.54
CA PRO A 39 -8.53 -8.74 -20.15
C PRO A 39 -9.25 -7.89 -19.10
N HIS A 40 -9.61 -6.66 -19.50
CA HIS A 40 -10.42 -5.80 -18.65
C HIS A 40 -11.84 -6.39 -18.46
N GLY A 41 -12.34 -6.43 -17.23
CA GLY A 41 -13.63 -7.04 -16.90
C GLY A 41 -13.54 -8.46 -16.35
N PHE A 42 -12.41 -9.16 -16.56
CA PHE A 42 -12.14 -10.45 -15.93
C PHE A 42 -11.46 -10.23 -14.57
N TYR A 43 -12.25 -9.91 -13.55
CA TYR A 43 -11.79 -9.57 -12.21
C TYR A 43 -11.98 -10.74 -11.22
N GLU A 44 -11.72 -10.48 -9.94
CA GLU A 44 -11.70 -11.48 -8.88
C GLU A 44 -12.98 -12.34 -8.82
N ASP A 45 -14.16 -11.73 -8.94
CA ASP A 45 -15.44 -12.44 -8.86
C ASP A 45 -15.63 -13.38 -10.07
N GLN A 46 -15.33 -12.92 -11.29
CA GLN A 46 -15.42 -13.71 -12.52
C GLN A 46 -14.37 -14.82 -12.54
N MET A 47 -13.14 -14.50 -12.16
CA MET A 47 -12.05 -15.46 -12.07
C MET A 47 -12.38 -16.54 -11.05
N ASN A 48 -12.89 -16.18 -9.88
CA ASN A 48 -13.24 -17.15 -8.85
C ASN A 48 -14.34 -18.10 -9.34
N ALA A 49 -15.39 -17.58 -10.00
CA ALA A 49 -16.45 -18.42 -10.57
C ALA A 49 -15.93 -19.38 -11.65
N TYR A 50 -15.07 -18.90 -12.55
CA TYR A 50 -14.52 -19.69 -13.64
C TYR A 50 -13.55 -20.77 -13.13
N PHE A 51 -12.57 -20.39 -12.31
CA PHE A 51 -11.55 -21.33 -11.82
C PHE A 51 -12.08 -22.31 -10.78
N SER A 52 -13.23 -22.02 -10.15
CA SER A 52 -13.91 -22.99 -9.28
C SER A 52 -14.37 -24.25 -10.01
N GLN A 53 -14.46 -24.23 -11.34
CA GLN A 53 -14.81 -25.41 -12.16
C GLN A 53 -13.68 -26.45 -12.20
N PHE A 54 -12.42 -26.00 -12.14
CA PHE A 54 -11.26 -26.89 -12.12
C PHE A 54 -11.00 -27.48 -10.73
N GLY A 55 -11.32 -26.71 -9.69
CA GLY A 55 -11.19 -27.15 -8.32
C GLY A 55 -11.37 -26.03 -7.30
N LYS A 56 -11.28 -26.39 -6.02
CA LYS A 56 -11.47 -25.43 -4.92
C LYS A 56 -10.35 -24.38 -4.89
N VAL A 57 -10.72 -23.12 -5.14
CA VAL A 57 -9.84 -21.95 -5.00
C VAL A 57 -9.76 -21.54 -3.53
N LEU A 58 -8.55 -21.49 -2.96
CA LEU A 58 -8.30 -21.08 -1.57
C LEU A 58 -8.09 -19.57 -1.48
N ARG A 59 -7.19 -19.04 -2.29
CA ARG A 59 -6.83 -17.62 -2.29
C ARG A 59 -6.73 -17.13 -3.72
N LEU A 60 -7.45 -16.05 -4.01
CA LEU A 60 -7.34 -15.35 -5.28
C LEU A 60 -6.92 -13.91 -5.03
N ARG A 61 -5.95 -13.45 -5.82
CA ARG A 61 -5.52 -12.05 -5.79
C ARG A 61 -5.19 -11.55 -7.19
N LEU A 62 -6.01 -10.61 -7.65
CA LEU A 62 -5.69 -9.78 -8.81
C LEU A 62 -4.78 -8.62 -8.37
N SER A 63 -3.70 -8.39 -9.11
CA SER A 63 -2.84 -7.25 -8.85
C SER A 63 -3.45 -5.97 -9.40
N ARG A 64 -3.54 -4.94 -8.54
CA ARG A 64 -4.11 -3.63 -8.88
C ARG A 64 -3.13 -2.52 -8.53
N ASN A 65 -3.24 -1.39 -9.21
CA ASN A 65 -2.54 -0.18 -8.84
C ASN A 65 -3.14 0.40 -7.54
N LYS A 66 -2.31 0.62 -6.52
CA LYS A 66 -2.74 1.12 -5.20
C LYS A 66 -3.39 2.51 -5.25
N LYS A 67 -3.02 3.36 -6.22
CA LYS A 67 -3.55 4.72 -6.36
C LYS A 67 -4.86 4.75 -7.16
N THR A 68 -4.87 4.12 -8.33
CA THR A 68 -5.99 4.21 -9.28
C THR A 68 -6.98 3.05 -9.17
N GLY A 69 -6.62 1.95 -8.49
CA GLY A 69 -7.44 0.74 -8.39
C GLY A 69 -7.54 -0.08 -9.69
N LYS A 70 -6.97 0.42 -10.80
CA LYS A 70 -6.96 -0.28 -12.09
C LYS A 70 -6.17 -1.58 -11.99
N SER A 71 -6.63 -2.61 -12.70
CA SER A 71 -5.94 -3.89 -12.82
C SER A 71 -4.57 -3.69 -13.47
N LYS A 72 -3.59 -4.48 -13.02
CA LYS A 72 -2.30 -4.62 -13.70
C LYS A 72 -2.30 -5.78 -14.70
N HIS A 73 -3.45 -6.39 -14.95
CA HIS A 73 -3.65 -7.48 -15.91
C HIS A 73 -2.89 -8.76 -15.57
N TYR A 74 -2.64 -9.01 -14.27
CA TYR A 74 -2.13 -10.27 -13.76
C TYR A 74 -2.66 -10.60 -12.36
N ALA A 75 -2.78 -11.89 -12.05
CA ALA A 75 -3.30 -12.41 -10.80
C ALA A 75 -2.51 -13.64 -10.35
N PHE A 76 -2.70 -13.98 -9.08
CA PHE A 76 -2.24 -15.22 -8.48
C PHE A 76 -3.44 -15.97 -7.90
N ILE A 77 -3.50 -17.26 -8.18
CA ILE A 77 -4.58 -18.13 -7.75
C ILE A 77 -3.96 -19.30 -7.02
N GLU A 78 -4.37 -19.53 -5.79
CA GLU A 78 -4.01 -20.72 -5.04
C GLU A 78 -5.18 -21.70 -5.02
N PHE A 79 -4.93 -22.91 -5.50
CA PHE A 79 -5.84 -24.05 -5.46
C PHE A 79 -5.65 -24.90 -4.20
N ALA A 80 -6.61 -25.79 -3.94
CA ALA A 80 -6.48 -26.81 -2.89
C ALA A 80 -5.79 -28.11 -3.36
N SER A 81 -5.47 -28.27 -4.64
CA SER A 81 -4.67 -29.39 -5.12
C SER A 81 -3.58 -28.89 -6.08
N GLN A 82 -2.43 -29.56 -6.06
CA GLN A 82 -1.29 -29.21 -6.92
C GLN A 82 -1.56 -29.68 -8.36
N GLU A 83 -2.10 -30.89 -8.52
CA GLU A 83 -2.49 -31.44 -9.81
C GLU A 83 -3.44 -30.51 -10.57
N VAL A 84 -4.40 -29.91 -9.85
CA VAL A 84 -5.32 -28.91 -10.43
C VAL A 84 -4.57 -27.67 -10.90
N ALA A 85 -3.56 -27.21 -10.16
CA ALA A 85 -2.77 -26.05 -10.54
C ALA A 85 -1.95 -26.31 -11.81
N ASP A 86 -1.37 -27.51 -11.94
CA ASP A 86 -0.60 -27.92 -13.11
C ASP A 86 -1.52 -28.07 -14.35
N ILE A 87 -2.67 -28.74 -14.21
CA ILE A 87 -3.67 -28.85 -15.27
C ILE A 87 -4.14 -27.46 -15.74
N VAL A 88 -4.42 -26.55 -14.81
CA VAL A 88 -4.84 -25.18 -15.15
C VAL A 88 -3.71 -24.43 -15.86
N ALA A 89 -2.45 -24.60 -15.43
CA ALA A 89 -1.32 -23.96 -16.08
C ALA A 89 -1.18 -24.41 -17.54
N ASP A 90 -1.32 -25.70 -17.81
CA ASP A 90 -1.17 -26.27 -19.15
C ASP A 90 -2.38 -25.96 -20.06
N THR A 91 -3.60 -26.11 -19.53
CA THR A 91 -4.83 -25.92 -20.32
C THR A 91 -5.15 -24.48 -20.64
N MET A 92 -4.79 -23.54 -19.75
CA MET A 92 -5.12 -22.12 -19.91
C MET A 92 -3.98 -21.29 -20.50
N ASP A 93 -2.78 -21.84 -20.70
CA ASP A 93 -1.72 -21.09 -21.37
C ASP A 93 -2.09 -20.87 -22.85
N ASN A 94 -2.02 -19.61 -23.29
CA ASN A 94 -2.43 -19.16 -24.63
C ASN A 94 -3.93 -19.22 -24.92
N TYR A 95 -4.78 -19.43 -23.90
CA TYR A 95 -6.23 -19.37 -24.09
C TYR A 95 -6.67 -17.97 -24.54
N LEU A 96 -7.48 -17.91 -25.60
CA LEU A 96 -7.97 -16.64 -26.16
C LEU A 96 -9.24 -16.20 -25.42
N LEU A 97 -9.14 -15.12 -24.66
CA LEU A 97 -10.23 -14.54 -23.89
C LEU A 97 -10.37 -13.04 -24.18
N PHE A 98 -11.52 -12.60 -24.69
CA PHE A 98 -11.80 -11.21 -25.07
C PHE A 98 -10.72 -10.56 -25.98
N GLY A 99 -10.16 -11.33 -26.91
CA GLY A 99 -9.08 -10.87 -27.79
C GLY A 99 -7.69 -10.85 -27.15
N HIS A 100 -7.53 -11.35 -25.93
CA HIS A 100 -6.26 -11.50 -25.23
C HIS A 100 -5.88 -12.97 -25.08
N GLN A 101 -4.65 -13.33 -25.44
CA GLN A 101 -4.09 -14.63 -25.11
C GLN A 101 -3.56 -14.62 -23.68
N LEU A 102 -4.21 -15.38 -22.80
CA LEU A 102 -3.80 -15.54 -21.41
C LEU A 102 -2.43 -16.20 -21.32
N LYS A 103 -1.68 -15.84 -20.28
CA LYS A 103 -0.42 -16.52 -19.93
C LYS A 103 -0.55 -17.17 -18.57
N CYS A 104 -0.44 -18.49 -18.54
CA CYS A 104 -0.64 -19.29 -17.35
C CYS A 104 0.64 -20.03 -17.01
N LYS A 105 1.07 -19.98 -15.75
CA LYS A 105 2.26 -20.70 -15.28
C LYS A 105 2.06 -21.19 -13.85
N ALA A 106 2.36 -22.45 -13.59
CA ALA A 106 2.53 -22.95 -12.22
C ALA A 106 3.79 -22.31 -11.62
N LEU A 107 3.68 -21.74 -10.42
CA LEU A 107 4.80 -21.07 -9.76
C LEU A 107 5.57 -22.02 -8.86
N GLN A 108 6.90 -21.89 -8.93
CA GLN A 108 7.81 -22.57 -8.02
C GLN A 108 7.85 -21.87 -6.65
N PRO A 109 8.14 -22.58 -5.56
CA PRO A 109 8.11 -22.02 -4.20
C PRO A 109 9.06 -20.84 -4.00
N THR A 110 10.19 -20.88 -4.68
CA THR A 110 11.18 -19.80 -4.67
C THR A 110 10.64 -18.49 -5.25
N GLN A 111 9.65 -18.55 -6.15
CA GLN A 111 9.07 -17.39 -6.83
C GLN A 111 7.91 -16.77 -6.02
N ILE A 112 7.42 -17.46 -4.98
CA ILE A 112 6.28 -17.00 -4.20
C ILE A 112 6.76 -16.17 -3.02
N HIS A 113 6.49 -14.87 -3.09
CA HIS A 113 6.75 -13.96 -1.98
C HIS A 113 5.76 -14.21 -0.83
N PRO A 114 6.19 -14.22 0.45
CA PRO A 114 5.30 -14.50 1.60
C PRO A 114 4.10 -13.54 1.68
N ALA A 115 4.32 -12.27 1.33
CA ALA A 115 3.30 -11.23 1.28
C ALA A 115 2.38 -11.27 0.04
N MET A 116 2.51 -12.24 -0.87
CA MET A 116 1.77 -12.27 -2.14
C MET A 116 0.27 -12.24 -1.93
N PHE A 117 -0.24 -12.98 -0.93
CA PHE A 117 -1.68 -13.11 -0.66
C PHE A 117 -2.17 -12.22 0.51
N LEU A 118 -1.41 -11.21 0.93
CA LEU A 118 -1.87 -10.29 1.98
C LEU A 118 -3.10 -9.51 1.50
N GLY A 119 -4.25 -9.76 2.14
CA GLY A 119 -5.53 -9.20 1.71
C GLY A 119 -6.10 -9.86 0.46
N ALA A 120 -5.76 -11.13 0.18
CA ALA A 120 -6.50 -11.95 -0.78
C ALA A 120 -7.98 -12.09 -0.39
N ASN A 121 -8.83 -12.41 -1.37
CA ASN A 121 -10.27 -12.60 -1.20
C ASN A 121 -11.02 -11.36 -0.66
N LYS A 122 -10.41 -10.17 -0.69
CA LYS A 122 -11.05 -8.89 -0.33
C LYS A 122 -11.25 -8.05 -1.58
N LYS A 123 -12.44 -7.44 -1.71
CA LYS A 123 -12.70 -6.46 -2.78
C LYS A 123 -11.81 -5.24 -2.57
N PHE A 124 -11.12 -4.82 -3.64
CA PHE A 124 -10.29 -3.62 -3.59
C PHE A 124 -11.16 -2.38 -3.35
N LYS A 125 -10.80 -1.59 -2.34
CA LYS A 125 -11.43 -0.29 -2.05
C LYS A 125 -10.40 0.81 -2.29
N ALA A 126 -10.69 1.71 -3.23
CA ALA A 126 -9.84 2.87 -3.46
C ALA A 126 -9.88 3.79 -2.23
N ILE A 127 -8.72 4.10 -1.67
CA ILE A 127 -8.61 5.00 -0.52
C ILE A 127 -8.74 6.43 -1.04
N PRO A 128 -9.68 7.25 -0.51
CA PRO A 128 -9.86 8.63 -0.95
C PRO A 128 -8.77 9.55 -0.35
N TRP A 129 -7.54 9.42 -0.85
CA TRP A 129 -6.36 10.13 -0.33
C TRP A 129 -6.54 11.65 -0.30
N GLN A 130 -7.18 12.23 -1.33
CA GLN A 130 -7.45 13.66 -1.39
C GLN A 130 -8.35 14.13 -0.23
N LYS A 131 -9.41 13.37 0.07
CA LYS A 131 -10.32 13.66 1.19
C LYS A 131 -9.58 13.56 2.53
N ILE A 132 -8.85 12.47 2.75
CA ILE A 132 -8.07 12.25 3.97
C ILE A 132 -7.01 13.35 4.16
N SER A 133 -6.33 13.74 3.09
CA SER A 133 -5.33 14.82 3.13
C SER A 133 -5.97 16.18 3.42
N LYS A 134 -7.14 16.47 2.83
CA LYS A 134 -7.90 17.69 3.08
C LYS A 134 -8.36 17.76 4.53
N GLU A 135 -8.96 16.69 5.05
CA GLU A 135 -9.37 16.58 6.46
C GLU A 135 -8.18 16.77 7.39
N LYS A 136 -7.05 16.13 7.11
CA LYS A 136 -5.83 16.27 7.91
C LYS A 136 -5.24 17.69 7.88
N HIS A 137 -5.26 18.35 6.72
CA HIS A 137 -4.74 19.71 6.59
C HIS A 137 -5.67 20.74 7.26
N ASN A 138 -6.97 20.51 7.16
CA ASN A 138 -7.99 21.40 7.71
C ASN A 138 -8.29 21.13 9.19
N ALA A 139 -7.86 19.98 9.73
CA ALA A 139 -8.04 19.64 11.14
C ALA A 139 -7.45 20.74 12.04
N GLU A 140 -8.24 21.15 13.03
CA GLU A 140 -7.81 22.15 14.00
C GLU A 140 -6.59 21.66 14.78
N LYS A 141 -5.62 22.55 14.95
CA LYS A 141 -4.38 22.22 15.66
C LYS A 141 -4.63 22.20 17.16
N SER A 142 -4.00 21.25 17.84
CA SER A 142 -4.09 21.19 19.31
C SER A 142 -3.46 22.44 19.94
N PRO A 143 -3.84 22.81 21.19
CA PRO A 143 -3.26 23.98 21.86
C PRO A 143 -1.74 23.94 21.97
N ALA A 144 -1.15 22.74 22.14
CA ALA A 144 0.30 22.56 22.17
C ALA A 144 0.94 22.80 20.79
N GLN A 145 0.32 22.30 19.73
CA GLN A 145 0.76 22.53 18.35
C GLN A 145 0.64 24.01 17.98
N MET A 146 -0.44 24.69 18.40
CA MET A 146 -0.62 26.12 18.20
C MET A 146 0.50 26.92 18.86
N LYS A 147 0.89 26.60 20.11
CA LYS A 147 2.05 27.23 20.79
C LYS A 147 3.36 27.07 20.03
N GLN A 148 3.60 25.89 19.43
CA GLN A 148 4.81 25.67 18.63
C GLN A 148 4.78 26.47 17.32
N VAL A 149 3.62 26.53 16.67
CA VAL A 149 3.42 27.31 15.44
C VAL A 149 3.59 28.80 15.70
N THR A 150 3.01 29.35 16.77
CA THR A 150 3.17 30.77 17.14
C THR A 150 4.62 31.10 17.44
N LYS A 151 5.34 30.23 18.19
CA LYS A 151 6.78 30.40 18.44
C LYS A 151 7.59 30.46 17.14
N LYS A 152 7.30 29.58 16.17
CA LYS A 152 7.98 29.56 14.87
C LYS A 152 7.65 30.79 14.01
N LEU A 153 6.40 31.26 14.05
CA LEU A 153 5.96 32.46 13.36
C LEU A 153 6.70 33.70 13.87
N LEU A 154 6.76 33.90 15.19
CA LEU A 154 7.47 35.04 15.81
C LEU A 154 8.96 35.04 15.47
N LYS A 155 9.62 33.87 15.47
CA LYS A 155 11.03 33.74 15.07
C LYS A 155 11.26 34.12 13.60
N ASN A 156 10.37 33.67 12.72
CA ASN A 156 10.48 33.98 11.30
C ASN A 156 10.17 35.45 11.01
N GLU A 157 9.25 36.04 11.77
CA GLU A 157 8.93 37.47 11.70
C GLU A 157 10.13 38.34 12.07
N SER A 158 10.80 38.05 13.19
CA SER A 158 11.99 38.81 13.61
C SER A 158 13.13 38.71 12.58
N ALA A 159 13.36 37.50 12.04
CA ALA A 159 14.38 37.29 11.02
C ALA A 159 14.06 38.03 9.71
N LYS A 160 12.78 38.09 9.29
CA LYS A 160 12.38 38.86 8.12
C LYS A 160 12.53 40.36 8.33
N ARG A 161 12.14 40.88 9.51
CA ARG A 161 12.32 42.29 9.84
C ARG A 161 13.79 42.70 9.82
N ALA A 162 14.67 41.88 10.40
CA ALA A 162 16.11 42.13 10.35
C ALA A 162 16.64 42.22 8.90
N LYS A 163 16.21 41.31 8.02
CA LYS A 163 16.59 41.33 6.59
C LYS A 163 16.04 42.54 5.84
N LEU A 164 14.81 42.95 6.13
CA LEU A 164 14.21 44.13 5.48
C LEU A 164 14.91 45.42 5.92
N ALA A 165 15.26 45.52 7.20
CA ALA A 165 16.05 46.62 7.73
C ALA A 165 17.45 46.69 7.10
N GLU A 166 18.11 45.55 6.90
CA GLU A 166 19.40 45.47 6.21
C GLU A 166 19.31 45.93 4.75
N LEU A 167 18.18 45.68 4.08
CA LEU A 167 17.91 46.13 2.72
C LEU A 167 17.43 47.60 2.65
N GLY A 168 17.31 48.29 3.79
CA GLY A 168 16.84 49.68 3.86
C GLY A 168 15.35 49.86 3.53
N ILE A 169 14.57 48.77 3.59
CA ILE A 169 13.13 48.79 3.30
C ILE A 169 12.37 48.97 4.59
N ASP A 170 11.69 50.11 4.72
CA ASP A 170 10.75 50.34 5.82
C ASP A 170 9.42 49.62 5.52
N TYR A 171 9.13 48.58 6.29
CA TYR A 171 7.95 47.75 6.09
C TYR A 171 7.20 47.57 7.41
N GLU A 172 6.14 48.35 7.55
CA GLU A 172 5.28 48.33 8.72
C GLU A 172 4.21 47.24 8.57
N PHE A 173 4.47 46.08 9.18
CA PHE A 173 3.50 45.00 9.33
C PHE A 173 3.13 44.87 10.81
N PRO A 174 1.84 44.92 11.20
CA PRO A 174 1.40 44.85 12.60
C PRO A 174 1.82 43.57 13.35
N GLY A 175 2.33 42.57 12.63
CA GLY A 175 3.03 41.43 13.22
C GLY A 175 2.08 40.33 13.67
N TYR A 176 2.59 39.09 13.71
CA TYR A 176 1.80 37.96 14.20
C TYR A 176 1.55 38.08 15.72
N LYS A 177 2.36 38.86 16.43
CA LYS A 177 2.21 39.15 17.87
C LYS A 177 0.91 39.89 18.20
N ALA A 178 0.50 40.87 17.37
CA ALA A 178 -0.73 41.64 17.60
C ALA A 178 -2.00 40.83 17.34
N SER A 179 -1.93 39.83 16.45
CA SER A 179 -3.06 38.95 16.10
C SER A 179 -3.29 37.78 17.07
N ILE A 180 -2.34 37.49 17.97
CA ILE A 180 -2.52 36.47 19.00
C ILE A 180 -3.35 37.10 20.12
N GLN A 181 -4.66 36.89 20.11
CA GLN A 181 -5.51 37.25 21.25
C GLN A 181 -4.99 36.55 22.51
N GLU A 182 -4.54 37.33 23.49
CA GLU A 182 -4.15 36.77 24.79
C GLU A 182 -5.38 36.12 25.43
N LYS A 183 -5.28 34.82 25.75
CA LYS A 183 -6.35 34.15 26.51
C LYS A 183 -6.53 34.89 27.83
N PRO A 184 -7.77 35.21 28.26
CA PRO A 184 -8.00 35.88 29.53
C PRO A 184 -7.36 35.05 30.64
N LYS A 185 -6.51 35.69 31.45
CA LYS A 185 -5.94 35.07 32.64
C LYS A 185 -7.10 34.78 33.58
N HIS A 186 -7.33 33.51 33.91
CA HIS A 186 -8.34 33.14 34.91
C HIS A 186 -7.90 33.71 36.26
N THR A 187 -8.48 34.83 36.64
CA THR A 187 -8.36 35.38 38.00
C THR A 187 -9.16 34.45 38.91
N LYS A 188 -8.50 33.83 39.88
CA LYS A 188 -9.19 33.21 41.02
C LYS A 188 -9.32 34.29 42.08
N PHE A 189 -10.56 34.62 42.43
CA PHE A 189 -10.89 35.43 43.61
C PHE A 189 -10.73 34.58 44.86
#